data_AF-A0A438AES2-F1
#
_entry.id   AF-A0A438AES2-F1
#
_cell.length_a   1.000
_cell.length_b   1.000
_cell.length_c   1.000
_cell.angle_alpha   90.00
_cell.angle_beta   90.00
_cell.angle_gamma   90.00
#
_symmetry.space_group_name_H-M   'P 1'
#
loop_
_entity.id
_entity.type
_entity.pdbx_description
1 polymer ?
#
loop_
_entity_poly.entity_id
_entity_poly.type
_entity_poly.pdbx_seq_one_letter_code
_entity_poly.pdbx_strand_id
1 'polypeptide(L)'
;MMFSTVKPLPLNVKYHLGESATSLASRLARRNGVSGMAMFLSDFGIDYLNLTNGDQEDCARLAALAGVDQAALHRDTPALVSPGWFRLGLEEIKFTAFSRTALKGCPQCLQDASNDSEAGHLGLWQLTSIRTCGLHGCYLTPLPTSSGPRERFDVTRLTSGFSPPEPQVANDQDLWFEHYLRNRIEKGPGKTWLDRLPFHVAAQTCEAFGLLLTLGPKARRETVTPAQWAAAGTAGFSILRQGPDAFRQKLKDIQKAHPVDNTLYRTRYRVFFEWLRHRDDDPQFDVIRDLVREFIFRNFPISEGSIVLGRPCPEQYVHSLSTARSRYGMSGWKLARRLASMGLAERKISGQGFVLTGYVPTEIINDIATDFDALLNATDAGRYLGVERFMMAKLTKPGLVEKYFDEKNASPMYHPRDLDGFIGKLRARIERSEAADLLDIATASHRVRIPTERVVEIILRNRLPLYAPDPTTARFPDFRVSLAVLREVIATDHHGTVRPTRAATILGVNIRTIRSLMDTGVLESCNIEEVKSGRMRRYVCANAMERFSKSHISVVALATASGRLPGVEAVIQLDRGAQPLPLGPRANMIFRRSDVL
;
A
#
# COMPACT_ATOMS: atom_id res chain seq x y z
N MET A 1 -21.81 -45.86 -30.02
CA MET A 1 -22.79 -45.10 -29.21
C MET A 1 -23.78 -46.13 -28.66
N MET A 2 -23.90 -46.28 -27.33
CA MET A 2 -24.66 -47.39 -26.71
C MET A 2 -26.17 -47.37 -27.02
N PHE A 3 -26.74 -46.26 -27.48
CA PHE A 3 -28.19 -46.11 -27.70
C PHE A 3 -28.57 -45.69 -29.13
N SER A 4 -27.71 -45.89 -30.13
CA SER A 4 -27.99 -45.48 -31.53
C SER A 4 -29.17 -46.20 -32.20
N THR A 5 -29.76 -47.20 -31.55
CA THR A 5 -30.93 -47.97 -32.04
C THR A 5 -32.26 -47.51 -31.43
N VAL A 6 -32.25 -46.62 -30.43
CA VAL A 6 -33.47 -46.07 -29.81
C VAL A 6 -34.05 -45.01 -30.74
N LYS A 7 -35.32 -45.18 -31.15
CA LYS A 7 -36.03 -44.17 -31.93
C LYS A 7 -36.49 -43.02 -31.02
N PRO A 8 -36.34 -41.76 -31.44
CA PRO A 8 -36.92 -40.63 -30.71
C PRO A 8 -38.42 -40.78 -30.53
N LEU A 9 -38.95 -40.22 -29.44
CA LEU A 9 -40.38 -40.23 -29.16
C LEU A 9 -41.15 -39.46 -30.24
N PRO A 10 -42.34 -39.95 -30.64
CA PRO A 10 -43.15 -39.30 -31.69
C PRO A 10 -43.66 -37.93 -31.25
N LEU A 11 -43.99 -37.75 -29.96
CA LEU A 11 -44.34 -36.46 -29.36
C LEU A 11 -43.11 -35.90 -28.66
N ASN A 12 -42.46 -34.96 -29.32
CA ASN A 12 -41.19 -34.39 -28.88
C ASN A 12 -41.34 -32.89 -28.56
N VAL A 13 -40.31 -32.33 -27.90
CA VAL A 13 -40.19 -30.92 -27.57
C VAL A 13 -38.95 -30.31 -28.22
N LYS A 14 -38.99 -29.01 -28.51
CA LYS A 14 -37.81 -28.30 -29.02
C LYS A 14 -36.73 -28.22 -27.94
N TYR A 15 -35.55 -28.77 -28.19
CA TYR A 15 -34.40 -28.65 -27.32
C TYR A 15 -33.90 -27.20 -27.29
N HIS A 16 -33.61 -26.68 -26.10
CA HIS A 16 -32.98 -25.37 -25.93
C HIS A 16 -31.48 -25.52 -25.67
N LEU A 17 -30.66 -24.68 -26.29
CA LEU A 17 -29.22 -24.67 -26.03
C LEU A 17 -28.96 -24.37 -24.55
N GLY A 18 -28.14 -25.18 -23.86
CA GLY A 18 -27.90 -25.04 -22.42
C GLY A 18 -28.93 -25.72 -21.53
N GLU A 19 -29.94 -26.39 -22.09
CA GLU A 19 -31.00 -27.04 -21.32
C GLU A 19 -30.49 -28.26 -20.57
N SER A 20 -30.90 -28.36 -19.30
CA SER A 20 -30.55 -29.48 -18.44
C SER A 20 -31.40 -30.73 -18.75
N ALA A 21 -30.84 -31.92 -18.51
CA ALA A 21 -31.54 -33.19 -18.70
C ALA A 21 -32.85 -33.28 -17.90
N THR A 22 -32.89 -32.75 -16.68
CA THR A 22 -34.13 -32.73 -15.88
C THR A 22 -35.20 -31.82 -16.48
N SER A 23 -34.80 -30.68 -17.07
CA SER A 23 -35.75 -29.81 -17.79
C SER A 23 -36.34 -30.53 -19.01
N LEU A 24 -35.46 -31.14 -19.82
CA LEU A 24 -35.87 -31.87 -21.01
C LEU A 24 -36.81 -33.03 -20.67
N ALA A 25 -36.49 -33.81 -19.63
CA ALA A 25 -37.34 -34.90 -19.15
C ALA A 25 -38.69 -34.42 -18.64
N SER A 26 -38.73 -33.32 -17.86
CA SER A 26 -39.98 -32.72 -17.38
C SER A 26 -40.88 -32.28 -18.54
N ARG A 27 -40.30 -31.64 -19.56
CA ARG A 27 -41.03 -31.18 -20.76
C ARG A 27 -41.51 -32.35 -21.63
N LEU A 28 -40.69 -33.38 -21.81
CA LEU A 28 -41.08 -34.59 -22.52
C LEU A 28 -42.20 -35.34 -21.81
N ALA A 29 -42.14 -35.46 -20.48
CA ALA A 29 -43.21 -36.06 -19.68
C ALA A 29 -44.54 -35.33 -19.93
N ARG A 30 -44.54 -34.00 -19.80
CA ARG A 30 -45.73 -33.16 -20.05
C ARG A 30 -46.24 -33.30 -21.48
N ARG A 31 -45.34 -33.30 -22.48
CA ARG A 31 -45.68 -33.42 -23.91
C ARG A 31 -46.27 -34.78 -24.27
N ASN A 32 -45.87 -35.84 -23.56
CA ASN A 32 -46.37 -37.21 -23.75
C ASN A 32 -47.56 -37.53 -22.82
N GLY A 33 -48.13 -36.54 -22.13
CA GLY A 33 -49.33 -36.72 -21.30
C GLY A 33 -49.06 -37.39 -19.94
N VAL A 34 -47.81 -37.50 -19.52
CA VAL A 34 -47.43 -38.06 -18.22
C VAL A 34 -47.47 -36.96 -17.15
N SER A 35 -48.05 -37.28 -15.99
CA SER A 35 -48.34 -36.31 -14.92
C SER A 35 -47.13 -35.83 -14.12
N GLY A 36 -45.96 -36.43 -14.33
CA GLY A 36 -44.72 -36.02 -13.68
C GLY A 36 -43.49 -36.71 -14.26
N MET A 37 -42.37 -36.02 -14.16
CA MET A 37 -41.07 -36.45 -14.68
C MET A 37 -40.66 -37.82 -14.11
N ALA A 38 -40.82 -38.06 -12.81
CA ALA A 38 -40.36 -39.30 -12.19
C ALA A 38 -41.07 -40.56 -12.73
N MET A 39 -42.36 -40.44 -13.06
CA MET A 39 -43.12 -41.54 -13.68
C MET A 39 -42.65 -41.78 -15.11
N PHE A 40 -42.51 -40.71 -15.90
CA PHE A 40 -41.98 -40.77 -17.26
C PHE A 40 -40.60 -41.43 -17.30
N LEU A 41 -39.68 -41.05 -16.41
CA LEU A 41 -38.36 -41.67 -16.33
C LEU A 41 -38.43 -43.17 -16.01
N SER A 42 -39.31 -43.56 -15.08
CA SER A 42 -39.51 -44.96 -14.72
C SER A 42 -40.00 -45.81 -15.89
N ASP A 43 -40.89 -45.28 -16.75
CA ASP A 43 -41.42 -46.00 -17.91
C ASP A 43 -40.32 -46.35 -18.93
N PHE A 44 -39.25 -45.55 -18.98
CA PHE A 44 -38.09 -45.77 -19.86
C PHE A 44 -36.87 -46.35 -19.14
N GLY A 45 -37.03 -46.79 -17.88
CA GLY A 45 -35.94 -47.37 -17.09
C GLY A 45 -34.78 -46.41 -16.85
N ILE A 46 -35.06 -45.11 -16.72
CA ILE A 46 -34.10 -44.06 -16.36
C ILE A 46 -34.26 -43.77 -14.86
N ASP A 47 -33.17 -43.81 -14.10
CA ASP A 47 -33.25 -43.53 -12.67
C ASP A 47 -33.32 -42.01 -12.41
N TYR A 48 -34.26 -41.62 -11.54
CA TYR A 48 -34.49 -40.22 -11.21
C TYR A 48 -33.24 -39.58 -10.55
N LEU A 49 -32.63 -40.26 -9.59
CA LEU A 49 -31.50 -39.70 -8.85
C LEU A 49 -30.27 -39.60 -9.74
N ASN A 50 -30.00 -40.62 -10.53
CA ASN A 50 -28.94 -40.62 -11.53
C ASN A 50 -29.10 -39.46 -12.52
N LEU A 51 -30.29 -39.28 -13.11
CA LEU A 51 -30.54 -38.19 -14.04
C LEU A 51 -30.39 -36.81 -13.36
N THR A 52 -30.90 -36.65 -12.14
CA THR A 52 -30.69 -35.40 -11.38
C THR A 52 -29.23 -35.17 -11.02
N ASN A 53 -28.42 -36.22 -10.94
CA ASN A 53 -26.98 -36.11 -10.74
C ASN A 53 -26.20 -36.14 -12.05
N GLY A 54 -26.88 -35.99 -13.20
CA GLY A 54 -26.26 -35.94 -14.51
C GLY A 54 -25.44 -37.19 -14.85
N ASP A 55 -25.90 -38.37 -14.42
CA ASP A 55 -25.27 -39.64 -14.80
C ASP A 55 -25.19 -39.78 -16.33
N GLN A 56 -24.02 -40.24 -16.80
CA GLN A 56 -23.72 -40.27 -18.22
C GLN A 56 -24.63 -41.23 -19.00
N GLU A 57 -24.97 -42.39 -18.42
CA GLU A 57 -25.80 -43.39 -19.09
C GLU A 57 -27.25 -42.92 -19.15
N ASP A 58 -27.80 -42.46 -18.03
CA ASP A 58 -29.19 -42.00 -17.94
C ASP A 58 -29.44 -40.71 -18.75
N CYS A 59 -28.47 -39.79 -18.80
CA CYS A 59 -28.52 -38.65 -19.72
C CYS A 59 -28.48 -39.10 -21.19
N ALA A 60 -27.68 -40.11 -21.54
CA ALA A 60 -27.59 -40.61 -22.91
C ALA A 60 -28.90 -41.32 -23.35
N ARG A 61 -29.55 -42.06 -22.44
CA ARG A 61 -30.88 -42.65 -22.66
C ARG A 61 -31.92 -41.57 -22.93
N LEU A 62 -31.98 -40.54 -22.09
CA LEU A 62 -32.89 -39.42 -22.30
C LEU A 62 -32.62 -38.69 -23.62
N ALA A 63 -31.35 -38.46 -23.94
CA ALA A 63 -30.96 -37.80 -25.18
C ALA A 63 -31.46 -38.58 -26.42
N ALA A 64 -31.36 -39.90 -26.38
CA ALA A 64 -31.86 -40.77 -27.45
C ALA A 64 -33.39 -40.69 -27.60
N LEU A 65 -34.14 -40.67 -26.48
CA LEU A 65 -35.60 -40.48 -26.50
C LEU A 65 -36.00 -39.11 -27.06
N ALA A 66 -35.22 -38.06 -26.75
CA ALA A 66 -35.45 -36.71 -27.24
C ALA A 66 -34.92 -36.46 -28.66
N GLY A 67 -34.11 -37.38 -29.22
CA GLY A 67 -33.43 -37.17 -30.50
C GLY A 67 -32.43 -36.00 -30.48
N VAL A 68 -31.75 -35.78 -29.35
CA VAL A 68 -30.75 -34.72 -29.18
C VAL A 68 -29.34 -35.30 -29.03
N ASP A 69 -28.32 -34.47 -29.22
CA ASP A 69 -26.94 -34.89 -29.00
C ASP A 69 -26.68 -35.18 -27.50
N GLN A 70 -26.27 -36.41 -27.20
CA GLN A 70 -26.00 -36.86 -25.84
C GLN A 70 -24.87 -36.07 -25.18
N ALA A 71 -23.86 -35.65 -25.95
CA ALA A 71 -22.69 -34.94 -25.41
C ALA A 71 -23.07 -33.50 -25.03
N ALA A 72 -23.85 -32.81 -25.87
CA ALA A 72 -24.40 -31.50 -25.57
C ALA A 72 -25.30 -31.53 -24.32
N LEU A 73 -26.25 -32.46 -24.25
CA LEU A 73 -27.17 -32.56 -23.11
C LEU A 73 -26.43 -32.81 -21.78
N HIS A 74 -25.47 -33.74 -21.79
CA HIS A 74 -24.67 -34.04 -20.60
C HIS A 74 -23.75 -32.87 -20.23
N ARG A 75 -23.14 -32.19 -21.20
CA ARG A 75 -22.31 -30.99 -20.96
C ARG A 75 -23.09 -29.87 -20.26
N ASP A 76 -24.36 -29.70 -20.62
CA ASP A 76 -25.24 -28.65 -20.10
C ASP A 76 -26.02 -29.07 -18.84
N THR A 77 -25.79 -30.30 -18.34
CA THR A 77 -26.39 -30.84 -17.12
C THR A 77 -25.35 -30.92 -16.00
N PRO A 78 -25.60 -30.38 -14.79
CA PRO A 78 -24.71 -30.58 -13.66
C PRO A 78 -24.55 -32.07 -13.33
N ALA A 79 -23.35 -32.60 -13.53
CA ALA A 79 -23.04 -34.02 -13.37
C ALA A 79 -22.18 -34.27 -12.12
N LEU A 80 -22.61 -35.11 -11.18
CA LEU A 80 -21.86 -35.44 -9.97
C LEU A 80 -20.63 -36.27 -10.34
N VAL A 81 -19.43 -35.75 -10.06
CA VAL A 81 -18.16 -36.45 -10.36
C VAL A 81 -17.52 -37.07 -9.11
N SER A 82 -17.82 -36.51 -7.93
CA SER A 82 -17.41 -37.05 -6.64
C SER A 82 -18.29 -36.44 -5.53
N PRO A 83 -18.32 -36.97 -4.29
CA PRO A 83 -19.15 -36.43 -3.22
C PRO A 83 -18.97 -34.92 -3.03
N GLY A 84 -20.02 -34.15 -3.30
CA GLY A 84 -20.02 -32.69 -3.19
C GLY A 84 -19.42 -31.92 -4.38
N TRP A 85 -19.09 -32.60 -5.48
CA TRP A 85 -18.47 -32.01 -6.67
C TRP A 85 -19.24 -32.34 -7.95
N PHE A 86 -19.54 -31.30 -8.72
CA PHE A 86 -20.25 -31.40 -9.97
C PHE A 86 -19.40 -30.87 -11.13
N ARG A 87 -19.48 -31.50 -12.28
CA ARG A 87 -19.00 -30.95 -13.55
C ARG A 87 -20.16 -30.25 -14.25
N LEU A 88 -19.89 -29.07 -14.79
CA LEU A 88 -20.81 -28.35 -15.68
C LEU A 88 -19.97 -27.67 -16.76
N GLY A 89 -20.25 -27.96 -18.02
CA GLY A 89 -19.38 -27.55 -19.12
C GLY A 89 -17.95 -28.07 -18.94
N LEU A 90 -16.99 -27.15 -18.92
CA LEU A 90 -15.56 -27.42 -18.74
C LEU A 90 -15.06 -27.15 -17.31
N GLU A 91 -15.95 -26.91 -16.35
CA GLU A 91 -15.60 -26.59 -14.96
C GLU A 91 -16.00 -27.69 -13.99
N GLU A 92 -15.17 -27.88 -12.96
CA GLU A 92 -15.50 -28.66 -11.76
C GLU A 92 -15.85 -27.71 -10.61
N ILE A 93 -17.06 -27.87 -10.09
CA ILE A 93 -17.73 -26.91 -9.23
C ILE A 93 -18.22 -27.62 -7.98
N LYS A 94 -17.83 -27.08 -6.82
CA LYS A 94 -18.29 -27.57 -5.53
C LYS A 94 -19.78 -27.28 -5.35
N PHE A 95 -20.51 -28.20 -4.71
CA PHE A 95 -21.95 -28.12 -4.49
C PHE A 95 -22.40 -26.80 -3.83
N THR A 96 -21.54 -26.18 -3.01
CA THR A 96 -21.83 -24.90 -2.33
C THR A 96 -22.02 -23.71 -3.28
N ALA A 97 -21.63 -23.83 -4.55
CA ALA A 97 -21.92 -22.82 -5.58
C ALA A 97 -23.28 -23.02 -6.27
N PHE A 98 -23.98 -24.13 -6.01
CA PHE A 98 -25.28 -24.41 -6.60
C PHE A 98 -26.44 -24.08 -5.65
N SER A 99 -27.57 -23.71 -6.23
CA SER A 99 -28.90 -23.63 -5.61
C SER A 99 -29.79 -24.71 -6.20
N ARG A 100 -29.73 -25.92 -5.62
CA ARG A 100 -30.47 -27.10 -6.12
C ARG A 100 -31.73 -27.45 -5.32
N THR A 101 -32.07 -26.62 -4.32
CA THR A 101 -33.28 -26.77 -3.49
C THR A 101 -34.37 -25.76 -3.85
N ALA A 102 -34.00 -24.63 -4.46
CA ALA A 102 -34.90 -23.63 -5.00
C ALA A 102 -34.37 -23.23 -6.38
N LEU A 103 -35.05 -23.72 -7.42
CA LEU A 103 -34.72 -23.41 -8.80
C LEU A 103 -35.11 -21.96 -9.14
N LYS A 104 -34.49 -21.42 -10.18
CA LYS A 104 -34.80 -20.09 -10.69
C LYS A 104 -35.09 -20.19 -12.18
N GLY A 105 -36.03 -19.40 -12.66
CA GLY A 105 -36.39 -19.34 -14.07
C GLY A 105 -36.37 -17.91 -14.59
N CYS A 106 -36.30 -17.77 -15.91
CA CYS A 106 -36.47 -16.48 -16.55
C CYS A 106 -37.99 -16.16 -16.65
N PRO A 107 -38.48 -15.06 -16.06
CA PRO A 107 -39.89 -14.70 -16.15
C PRO A 107 -40.35 -14.48 -17.60
N GLN A 108 -39.52 -13.85 -18.44
CA GLN A 108 -39.83 -13.64 -19.86
C GLN A 108 -39.90 -14.97 -20.63
N CYS A 109 -38.98 -15.93 -20.39
CA CYS A 109 -39.05 -17.25 -21.05
C CYS A 109 -40.34 -18.01 -20.70
N LEU A 110 -40.87 -17.80 -19.49
CA LEU A 110 -42.15 -18.40 -19.06
C LEU A 110 -43.35 -17.69 -19.69
N GLN A 111 -43.28 -16.37 -19.89
CA GLN A 111 -44.34 -15.59 -20.55
C GLN A 111 -44.39 -15.83 -22.06
N ASP A 112 -43.24 -16.02 -22.71
CA ASP A 112 -43.15 -16.30 -24.15
C ASP A 112 -43.59 -17.73 -24.51
N ALA A 113 -43.66 -18.63 -23.53
CA ALA A 113 -44.04 -20.02 -23.75
C ALA A 113 -45.55 -20.12 -24.03
N SER A 114 -45.92 -20.75 -25.15
CA SER A 114 -47.33 -20.94 -25.49
C SER A 114 -48.02 -22.02 -24.64
N ASN A 115 -47.24 -22.87 -23.97
CA ASN A 115 -47.70 -23.92 -23.07
C ASN A 115 -46.59 -24.35 -22.08
N ASP A 116 -46.97 -25.10 -21.04
CA ASP A 116 -46.07 -25.54 -19.96
C ASP A 116 -44.85 -26.36 -20.43
N SER A 117 -44.87 -26.93 -21.64
CA SER A 117 -43.78 -27.76 -22.17
C SER A 117 -42.79 -27.00 -23.07
N GLU A 118 -42.97 -25.68 -23.25
CA GLU A 118 -42.10 -24.88 -24.12
C GLU A 118 -40.96 -24.19 -23.39
N ALA A 119 -41.15 -23.75 -22.14
CA ALA A 119 -40.10 -23.10 -21.39
C ALA A 119 -39.04 -24.10 -20.90
N GLY A 120 -37.80 -23.96 -21.38
CA GLY A 120 -36.65 -24.73 -20.91
C GLY A 120 -36.00 -24.12 -19.68
N HIS A 121 -35.45 -24.96 -18.81
CA HIS A 121 -34.61 -24.58 -17.68
C HIS A 121 -33.15 -24.98 -17.92
N LEU A 122 -32.27 -23.98 -17.95
CA LEU A 122 -30.86 -24.15 -18.27
C LEU A 122 -30.06 -24.69 -17.08
N GLY A 123 -29.06 -25.53 -17.32
CA GLY A 123 -28.20 -26.08 -16.26
C GLY A 123 -27.46 -24.99 -15.48
N LEU A 124 -27.00 -23.95 -16.18
CA LEU A 124 -26.32 -22.78 -15.61
C LEU A 124 -27.14 -22.05 -14.55
N TRP A 125 -28.48 -22.05 -14.65
CA TRP A 125 -29.35 -21.35 -13.71
C TRP A 125 -29.38 -21.99 -12.32
N GLN A 126 -28.84 -23.22 -12.20
CA GLN A 126 -28.63 -23.85 -10.90
C GLN A 126 -27.44 -23.25 -10.14
N LEU A 127 -26.60 -22.41 -10.74
CA LEU A 127 -25.51 -21.74 -10.05
C LEU A 127 -25.99 -20.47 -9.35
N THR A 128 -25.59 -20.29 -8.09
CA THR A 128 -26.01 -19.13 -7.28
C THR A 128 -25.52 -17.81 -7.86
N SER A 129 -24.36 -17.82 -8.51
CA SER A 129 -23.73 -16.64 -9.11
C SER A 129 -24.22 -16.30 -10.53
N ILE A 130 -25.01 -17.18 -11.15
CA ILE A 130 -25.69 -16.90 -12.42
C ILE A 130 -27.08 -16.36 -12.09
N ARG A 131 -27.35 -15.09 -12.41
CA ARG A 131 -28.57 -14.38 -12.00
C ARG A 131 -29.38 -13.85 -13.16
N THR A 132 -28.90 -13.92 -14.40
CA THR A 132 -29.63 -13.41 -15.55
C THR A 132 -29.95 -14.47 -16.60
N CYS A 133 -30.97 -14.19 -17.40
CA CYS A 133 -31.21 -14.95 -18.63
C CYS A 133 -30.29 -14.43 -19.74
N GLY A 134 -29.52 -15.31 -20.38
CA GLY A 134 -28.68 -14.93 -21.52
C GLY A 134 -29.47 -14.58 -22.79
N LEU A 135 -30.73 -15.00 -22.88
CA LEU A 135 -31.63 -14.71 -23.99
C LEU A 135 -32.34 -13.36 -23.82
N HIS A 136 -32.86 -13.08 -22.62
CA HIS A 136 -33.73 -11.92 -22.35
C HIS A 136 -33.07 -10.81 -21.55
N GLY A 137 -31.86 -11.00 -21.04
CA GLY A 137 -31.14 -9.99 -20.25
C GLY A 137 -31.81 -9.59 -18.94
N CYS A 138 -32.83 -10.31 -18.47
CA CYS A 138 -33.54 -10.02 -17.22
C CYS A 138 -33.05 -10.92 -16.07
N TYR A 139 -33.29 -10.48 -14.83
CA TYR A 139 -32.98 -11.28 -13.64
C TYR A 139 -33.87 -12.53 -13.55
N LEU A 140 -33.27 -13.64 -13.13
CA LEU A 140 -33.97 -14.89 -12.85
C LEU A 140 -34.78 -14.75 -11.55
N THR A 141 -36.01 -15.27 -11.56
CA THR A 141 -36.91 -15.29 -10.41
C THR A 141 -36.96 -16.68 -9.79
N PRO A 142 -37.10 -16.82 -8.45
CA PRO A 142 -37.36 -18.10 -7.82
C PRO A 142 -38.61 -18.77 -8.39
N LEU A 143 -38.51 -20.05 -8.70
CA LEU A 143 -39.67 -20.88 -9.06
C LEU A 143 -40.36 -21.41 -7.81
N PRO A 144 -41.65 -21.79 -7.89
CA PRO A 144 -42.32 -22.51 -6.81
C PRO A 144 -41.53 -23.73 -6.35
N THR A 145 -41.67 -24.09 -5.08
CA THR A 145 -41.05 -25.29 -4.51
C THR A 145 -42.09 -26.38 -4.29
N SER A 146 -41.72 -27.64 -4.50
CA SER A 146 -42.54 -28.80 -4.13
C SER A 146 -41.98 -29.46 -2.87
N SER A 147 -42.88 -29.96 -2.01
CA SER A 147 -42.56 -30.77 -0.84
C SER A 147 -42.15 -32.20 -1.22
N GLY A 148 -42.49 -32.67 -2.42
CA GLY A 148 -42.15 -34.00 -2.91
C GLY A 148 -40.65 -34.15 -3.23
N PRO A 149 -39.95 -35.15 -2.67
CA PRO A 149 -38.51 -35.33 -2.90
C PRO A 149 -38.15 -35.59 -4.37
N ARG A 150 -39.07 -36.13 -5.17
CA ARG A 150 -38.89 -36.42 -6.61
C ARG A 150 -39.52 -35.38 -7.55
N GLU A 151 -39.83 -34.19 -7.05
CA GLU A 151 -40.52 -33.15 -7.83
C GLU A 151 -39.71 -31.86 -7.99
N ARG A 152 -38.59 -31.73 -7.27
CA ARG A 152 -37.80 -30.49 -7.19
C ARG A 152 -37.18 -30.04 -8.52
N PHE A 153 -36.95 -30.97 -9.43
CA PHE A 153 -36.41 -30.70 -10.77
C PHE A 153 -37.45 -30.86 -11.89
N ASP A 154 -38.71 -31.13 -11.54
CA ASP A 154 -39.81 -31.24 -12.49
C ASP A 154 -40.36 -29.86 -12.83
N VAL A 155 -39.63 -29.12 -13.65
CA VAL A 155 -39.88 -27.69 -13.90
C VAL A 155 -41.28 -27.41 -14.45
N THR A 156 -41.81 -28.25 -15.34
CA THR A 156 -43.17 -28.07 -15.89
C THR A 156 -44.26 -28.24 -14.83
N ARG A 157 -44.04 -29.13 -13.86
CA ARG A 157 -44.91 -29.26 -12.69
C ARG A 157 -44.79 -28.04 -11.78
N LEU A 158 -43.57 -27.56 -11.51
CA LEU A 158 -43.35 -26.39 -10.64
C LEU A 158 -43.96 -25.11 -11.23
N THR A 159 -44.00 -24.98 -12.56
CA THR A 159 -44.53 -23.79 -13.23
C THR A 159 -46.00 -23.92 -13.65
N SER A 160 -46.61 -25.09 -13.47
CA SER A 160 -48.02 -25.31 -13.79
C SER A 160 -48.91 -24.36 -12.96
N GLY A 161 -49.60 -23.43 -13.61
CA GLY A 161 -50.43 -22.42 -12.95
C GLY A 161 -49.64 -21.33 -12.20
N PHE A 162 -48.31 -21.27 -12.39
CA PHE A 162 -47.47 -20.21 -11.85
C PHE A 162 -47.51 -19.00 -12.77
N SER A 163 -47.91 -17.84 -12.22
CA SER A 163 -47.81 -16.56 -12.91
C SER A 163 -46.44 -15.92 -12.61
N PRO A 164 -45.49 -15.90 -13.57
CA PRO A 164 -44.20 -15.25 -13.35
C PRO A 164 -44.38 -13.74 -13.13
N PRO A 165 -43.56 -13.11 -12.27
CA PRO A 165 -43.57 -11.66 -12.10
C PRO A 165 -43.09 -10.94 -13.36
N GLU A 166 -43.34 -9.62 -13.42
CA GLU A 166 -42.83 -8.75 -14.47
C GLU A 166 -41.28 -8.86 -14.60
N PRO A 167 -40.74 -9.02 -15.82
CA PRO A 167 -39.31 -9.13 -16.04
C PRO A 167 -38.57 -7.85 -15.64
N GLN A 168 -37.60 -7.97 -14.73
CA GLN A 168 -36.68 -6.88 -14.40
C GLN A 168 -35.41 -7.01 -15.25
N VAL A 169 -35.22 -6.07 -16.18
CA VAL A 169 -34.00 -5.99 -17.02
C VAL A 169 -32.76 -5.76 -16.15
N ALA A 170 -31.70 -6.52 -16.41
CA ALA A 170 -30.42 -6.35 -15.74
C ALA A 170 -29.61 -5.21 -16.37
N ASN A 171 -28.79 -4.55 -15.56
CA ASN A 171 -27.87 -3.55 -16.05
C ASN A 171 -26.62 -4.24 -16.62
N ASP A 172 -26.35 -4.10 -17.91
CA ASP A 172 -25.22 -4.75 -18.59
C ASP A 172 -23.86 -4.44 -17.95
N GLN A 173 -23.70 -3.24 -17.38
CA GLN A 173 -22.46 -2.85 -16.70
C GLN A 173 -22.19 -3.69 -15.45
N ASP A 174 -23.22 -4.28 -14.85
CA ASP A 174 -23.13 -5.10 -13.65
C ASP A 174 -22.91 -6.59 -13.96
N LEU A 175 -22.84 -6.99 -15.24
CA LEU A 175 -22.80 -8.40 -15.66
C LEU A 175 -21.42 -8.93 -16.06
N TRP A 176 -20.36 -8.11 -15.97
CA TRP A 176 -19.01 -8.52 -16.39
C TRP A 176 -18.51 -9.78 -15.66
N PHE A 177 -18.79 -9.88 -14.36
CA PHE A 177 -18.44 -11.06 -13.59
C PHE A 177 -19.25 -12.30 -14.02
N GLU A 178 -20.54 -12.15 -14.28
CA GLU A 178 -21.37 -13.26 -14.74
C GLU A 178 -20.94 -13.75 -16.13
N HIS A 179 -20.59 -12.84 -17.05
CA HIS A 179 -20.01 -13.19 -18.34
C HIS A 179 -18.69 -13.94 -18.20
N TYR A 180 -17.84 -13.57 -17.25
CA TYR A 180 -16.62 -14.31 -16.94
C TYR A 180 -16.93 -15.75 -16.48
N LEU A 181 -17.89 -15.94 -15.57
CA LEU A 181 -18.28 -17.27 -15.10
C LEU A 181 -18.87 -18.14 -16.22
N ARG A 182 -19.71 -17.57 -17.08
CA ARG A 182 -20.26 -18.27 -18.26
C ARG A 182 -19.15 -18.69 -19.21
N ASN A 183 -18.22 -17.79 -19.54
CA ASN A 183 -17.07 -18.11 -20.38
C ASN A 183 -16.21 -19.23 -19.77
N ARG A 184 -16.01 -19.26 -18.45
CA ARG A 184 -15.31 -20.36 -17.78
C ARG A 184 -16.00 -21.70 -17.98
N ILE A 185 -17.32 -21.74 -17.85
CA ILE A 185 -18.09 -22.98 -18.04
C ILE A 185 -18.06 -23.42 -19.50
N GLU A 186 -18.17 -22.48 -20.45
CA GLU A 186 -18.21 -22.79 -21.87
C GLU A 186 -16.84 -23.15 -22.45
N LYS A 187 -15.79 -22.38 -22.11
CA LYS A 187 -14.47 -22.39 -22.74
C LYS A 187 -13.36 -22.90 -21.82
N GLY A 188 -13.68 -23.18 -20.56
CA GLY A 188 -12.72 -23.57 -19.52
C GLY A 188 -12.06 -22.37 -18.84
N PRO A 189 -11.30 -22.62 -17.76
CA PRO A 189 -10.56 -21.56 -17.08
C PRO A 189 -9.46 -21.00 -17.99
N GLY A 190 -9.27 -19.68 -17.93
CA GLY A 190 -8.15 -19.01 -18.60
C GLY A 190 -6.80 -19.25 -17.91
N LYS A 191 -5.87 -18.30 -18.08
CA LYS A 191 -4.49 -18.40 -17.53
C LYS A 191 -4.20 -17.40 -16.41
N THR A 192 -5.15 -16.53 -16.07
CA THR A 192 -4.96 -15.49 -15.05
C THR A 192 -4.87 -16.10 -13.65
N TRP A 193 -4.45 -15.31 -12.66
CA TRP A 193 -4.45 -15.76 -11.27
C TRP A 193 -5.85 -16.18 -10.80
N LEU A 194 -6.90 -15.44 -11.19
CA LEU A 194 -8.28 -15.74 -10.83
C LEU A 194 -8.80 -17.02 -11.51
N ASP A 195 -8.30 -17.33 -12.73
CA ASP A 195 -8.64 -18.58 -13.44
C ASP A 195 -8.07 -19.82 -12.77
N ARG A 196 -6.91 -19.70 -12.11
CA ARG A 196 -6.29 -20.80 -11.36
C ARG A 196 -7.04 -21.12 -10.06
N LEU A 197 -7.94 -20.25 -9.63
CA LEU A 197 -8.81 -20.52 -8.50
C LEU A 197 -9.94 -21.47 -8.92
N PRO A 198 -10.29 -22.44 -8.07
CA PRO A 198 -11.48 -23.25 -8.25
C PRO A 198 -12.72 -22.38 -8.48
N PHE A 199 -13.63 -22.80 -9.37
CA PHE A 199 -14.75 -21.96 -9.83
C PHE A 199 -15.51 -21.31 -8.67
N HIS A 200 -15.90 -22.10 -7.67
CA HIS A 200 -16.67 -21.61 -6.52
C HIS A 200 -15.87 -20.65 -5.63
N VAL A 201 -14.55 -20.80 -5.53
CA VAL A 201 -13.67 -19.88 -4.79
C VAL A 201 -13.57 -18.55 -5.53
N ALA A 202 -13.34 -18.57 -6.84
CA ALA A 202 -13.33 -17.36 -7.65
C ALA A 202 -14.68 -16.65 -7.56
N ALA A 203 -15.76 -17.40 -7.72
CA ALA A 203 -17.10 -16.83 -7.78
C ALA A 203 -17.50 -16.17 -6.45
N GLN A 204 -17.38 -16.91 -5.34
CA GLN A 204 -17.82 -16.41 -4.04
C GLN A 204 -16.89 -15.32 -3.48
N THR A 205 -15.59 -15.38 -3.77
CA THR A 205 -14.65 -14.32 -3.38
C THR A 205 -14.97 -13.00 -4.09
N CYS A 206 -15.25 -13.03 -5.41
CA CYS A 206 -15.65 -11.85 -6.16
C CYS A 206 -16.91 -11.22 -5.59
N GLU A 207 -17.94 -12.01 -5.31
CA GLU A 207 -19.19 -11.51 -4.74
C GLU A 207 -19.01 -10.96 -3.31
N ALA A 208 -18.34 -11.70 -2.43
CA ALA A 208 -18.19 -11.31 -1.03
C ALA A 208 -17.28 -10.09 -0.86
N PHE A 209 -16.19 -10.00 -1.62
CA PHE A 209 -15.35 -8.81 -1.65
C PHE A 209 -16.09 -7.64 -2.31
N GLY A 210 -16.84 -7.93 -3.38
CA GLY A 210 -17.74 -7.01 -4.03
C GLY A 210 -18.72 -6.31 -3.09
N LEU A 211 -19.38 -7.07 -2.20
CA LEU A 211 -20.31 -6.51 -1.21
C LEU A 211 -19.63 -5.49 -0.30
N LEU A 212 -18.40 -5.78 0.14
CA LEU A 212 -17.62 -4.83 0.93
C LEU A 212 -17.35 -3.54 0.14
N LEU A 213 -17.09 -3.65 -1.17
CA LEU A 213 -16.80 -2.50 -2.01
C LEU A 213 -18.03 -1.65 -2.35
N THR A 214 -19.20 -2.27 -2.53
CA THR A 214 -20.41 -1.58 -3.00
C THR A 214 -21.37 -1.19 -1.88
N LEU A 215 -21.56 -2.05 -0.89
CA LEU A 215 -22.51 -1.86 0.22
C LEU A 215 -21.81 -1.60 1.57
N GLY A 216 -20.48 -1.73 1.61
CA GLY A 216 -19.67 -1.48 2.80
C GLY A 216 -19.63 -2.64 3.80
N PRO A 217 -18.86 -2.49 4.89
CA PRO A 217 -18.59 -3.59 5.82
C PRO A 217 -19.81 -4.13 6.56
N LYS A 218 -20.89 -3.34 6.68
CA LYS A 218 -22.10 -3.71 7.44
C LYS A 218 -23.19 -4.37 6.58
N ALA A 219 -22.91 -4.66 5.32
CA ALA A 219 -23.86 -5.30 4.42
C ALA A 219 -24.37 -6.64 4.99
N ARG A 220 -25.67 -6.89 4.89
CA ARG A 220 -26.35 -8.12 5.33
C ARG A 220 -26.69 -8.96 4.11
N ARG A 221 -26.08 -10.13 3.97
CA ARG A 221 -26.15 -10.96 2.75
C ARG A 221 -27.58 -11.41 2.44
N GLU A 222 -28.40 -11.57 3.47
CA GLU A 222 -29.78 -12.08 3.40
C GLU A 222 -30.75 -11.06 2.77
N THR A 223 -30.42 -9.78 2.80
CA THR A 223 -31.25 -8.70 2.27
C THR A 223 -30.75 -8.15 0.93
N VAL A 224 -29.66 -8.72 0.39
CA VAL A 224 -29.05 -8.25 -0.87
C VAL A 224 -29.88 -8.74 -2.06
N THR A 225 -30.31 -7.81 -2.90
CA THR A 225 -31.10 -8.12 -4.10
C THR A 225 -30.25 -8.75 -5.22
N PRO A 226 -30.85 -9.43 -6.20
CA PRO A 226 -30.11 -9.96 -7.36
C PRO A 226 -29.27 -8.90 -8.09
N ALA A 227 -29.82 -7.69 -8.24
CA ALA A 227 -29.12 -6.57 -8.88
C ALA A 227 -27.91 -6.10 -8.06
N GLN A 228 -28.05 -5.99 -6.74
CA GLN A 228 -26.92 -5.64 -5.87
C GLN A 228 -25.83 -6.71 -5.87
N TRP A 229 -26.20 -7.99 -5.94
CA TRP A 229 -25.23 -9.08 -6.08
C TRP A 229 -24.49 -9.04 -7.41
N ALA A 230 -25.17 -8.72 -8.53
CA ALA A 230 -24.52 -8.56 -9.82
C ALA A 230 -23.49 -7.42 -9.79
N ALA A 231 -23.90 -6.24 -9.31
CA ALA A 231 -23.03 -5.07 -9.15
C ALA A 231 -21.82 -5.37 -8.23
N ALA A 232 -22.07 -6.03 -7.08
CA ALA A 232 -21.03 -6.47 -6.18
C ALA A 232 -20.05 -7.42 -6.86
N GLY A 233 -20.55 -8.48 -7.51
CA GLY A 233 -19.73 -9.45 -8.22
C GLY A 233 -18.82 -8.79 -9.25
N THR A 234 -19.36 -7.86 -10.05
CA THR A 234 -18.58 -7.09 -11.03
C THR A 234 -17.55 -6.16 -10.39
N ALA A 235 -17.88 -5.48 -9.30
CA ALA A 235 -16.92 -4.66 -8.55
C ALA A 235 -15.75 -5.49 -7.99
N GLY A 236 -16.04 -6.65 -7.38
CA GLY A 236 -15.02 -7.57 -6.86
C GLY A 236 -14.17 -8.17 -7.97
N PHE A 237 -14.81 -8.65 -9.05
CA PHE A 237 -14.13 -9.20 -10.23
C PHE A 237 -13.17 -8.19 -10.88
N SER A 238 -13.59 -6.93 -11.00
CA SER A 238 -12.78 -5.87 -11.61
C SER A 238 -11.43 -5.67 -10.92
N ILE A 239 -11.36 -5.93 -9.60
CA ILE A 239 -10.12 -5.90 -8.83
C ILE A 239 -9.40 -7.26 -8.91
N LEU A 240 -10.09 -8.35 -8.61
CA LEU A 240 -9.47 -9.68 -8.46
C LEU A 240 -8.89 -10.22 -9.77
N ARG A 241 -9.46 -9.86 -10.93
CA ARG A 241 -8.93 -10.26 -12.26
C ARG A 241 -7.52 -9.73 -12.51
N GLN A 242 -7.11 -8.66 -11.82
CA GLN A 242 -5.78 -8.06 -11.94
C GLN A 242 -4.71 -8.77 -11.11
N GLY A 243 -5.11 -9.74 -10.27
CA GLY A 243 -4.19 -10.55 -9.47
C GLY A 243 -4.10 -10.16 -7.99
N PRO A 244 -3.25 -10.88 -7.23
CA PRO A 244 -3.21 -10.78 -5.77
C PRO A 244 -2.70 -9.41 -5.28
N ASP A 245 -1.83 -8.73 -6.03
CA ASP A 245 -1.28 -7.44 -5.63
C ASP A 245 -2.31 -6.32 -5.73
N ALA A 246 -3.14 -6.32 -6.77
CA ALA A 246 -4.28 -5.40 -6.88
C ALA A 246 -5.28 -5.63 -5.74
N PHE A 247 -5.49 -6.90 -5.35
CA PHE A 247 -6.34 -7.24 -4.21
C PHE A 247 -5.75 -6.70 -2.88
N ARG A 248 -4.47 -6.93 -2.60
CA ARG A 248 -3.77 -6.39 -1.42
C ARG A 248 -3.79 -4.86 -1.40
N GLN A 249 -3.55 -4.22 -2.53
CA GLN A 249 -3.59 -2.77 -2.65
C GLN A 249 -4.99 -2.24 -2.33
N LYS A 250 -6.05 -2.87 -2.85
CA LYS A 250 -7.40 -2.43 -2.55
C LYS A 250 -7.76 -2.61 -1.06
N LEU A 251 -7.31 -3.69 -0.42
CA LEU A 251 -7.41 -3.85 1.03
C LEU A 251 -6.66 -2.73 1.78
N LYS A 252 -5.49 -2.31 1.29
CA LYS A 252 -4.71 -1.19 1.84
C LYS A 252 -5.43 0.14 1.68
N ASP A 253 -6.08 0.38 0.55
CA ASP A 253 -6.85 1.61 0.31
C ASP A 253 -8.03 1.71 1.29
N ILE A 254 -8.76 0.60 1.48
CA ILE A 254 -9.85 0.53 2.47
C ILE A 254 -9.33 0.77 3.89
N GLN A 255 -8.14 0.25 4.20
CA GLN A 255 -7.49 0.55 5.48
C GLN A 255 -7.22 2.06 5.63
N LYS A 256 -6.58 2.68 4.63
CA LYS A 256 -6.17 4.10 4.67
C LYS A 256 -7.36 5.06 4.67
N ALA A 257 -8.49 4.67 4.10
CA ALA A 257 -9.69 5.52 3.99
C ALA A 257 -10.32 5.90 5.33
N HIS A 258 -9.94 5.25 6.44
CA HIS A 258 -10.37 5.64 7.77
C HIS A 258 -9.15 5.90 8.65
N PRO A 259 -9.21 6.88 9.57
CA PRO A 259 -8.13 7.18 10.51
C PRO A 259 -7.62 5.93 11.23
N VAL A 260 -6.39 5.98 11.72
CA VAL A 260 -5.87 4.96 12.65
C VAL A 260 -6.79 4.96 13.87
N ASP A 261 -7.56 3.89 14.01
CA ASP A 261 -8.63 3.72 15.00
C ASP A 261 -8.51 2.31 15.57
N ASN A 262 -8.87 2.18 16.83
CA ASN A 262 -8.93 0.93 17.60
C ASN A 262 -9.88 -0.12 17.00
N THR A 263 -10.73 0.23 16.01
CA THR A 263 -11.47 -0.76 15.23
C THR A 263 -10.50 -1.58 14.36
N LEU A 264 -10.16 -2.75 14.89
CA LEU A 264 -9.35 -3.76 14.22
C LEU A 264 -9.95 -4.13 12.85
N TYR A 265 -9.13 -4.75 12.00
CA TYR A 265 -9.48 -5.20 10.64
C TYR A 265 -10.88 -5.86 10.52
N ARG A 266 -11.36 -6.53 11.58
CA ARG A 266 -12.70 -7.15 11.65
C ARG A 266 -13.83 -6.16 11.36
N THR A 267 -13.74 -4.92 11.84
CA THR A 267 -14.79 -3.92 11.60
C THR A 267 -14.73 -3.40 10.17
N ARG A 268 -13.52 -3.18 9.64
CA ARG A 268 -13.28 -2.59 8.32
C ARG A 268 -13.62 -3.53 7.17
N TYR A 269 -13.37 -4.82 7.36
CA TYR A 269 -13.61 -5.84 6.36
C TYR A 269 -14.83 -6.72 6.67
N ARG A 270 -15.59 -6.40 7.72
CA ARG A 270 -16.60 -7.26 8.37
C ARG A 270 -17.34 -8.24 7.46
N VAL A 271 -18.20 -7.79 6.54
CA VAL A 271 -18.98 -8.69 5.67
C VAL A 271 -18.11 -9.69 4.89
N PHE A 272 -16.96 -9.24 4.39
CA PHE A 272 -16.02 -10.06 3.65
C PHE A 272 -15.20 -10.97 4.58
N PHE A 273 -14.68 -10.43 5.67
CA PHE A 273 -13.85 -11.16 6.64
C PHE A 273 -14.65 -12.26 7.34
N GLU A 274 -15.86 -11.96 7.81
CA GLU A 274 -16.71 -12.96 8.45
C GLU A 274 -17.14 -14.03 7.44
N TRP A 275 -17.54 -13.67 6.21
CA TRP A 275 -17.82 -14.68 5.18
C TRP A 275 -16.63 -15.62 4.96
N LEU A 276 -15.43 -15.07 4.82
CA LEU A 276 -14.21 -15.85 4.60
C LEU A 276 -13.85 -16.72 5.82
N ARG A 277 -14.15 -16.24 7.03
CA ARG A 277 -13.95 -16.97 8.29
C ARG A 277 -14.89 -18.19 8.40
N HIS A 278 -16.14 -18.07 7.98
CA HIS A 278 -17.13 -19.16 8.00
C HIS A 278 -16.93 -20.19 6.86
N ARG A 279 -15.84 -20.08 6.08
CA ARG A 279 -15.40 -21.04 5.06
C ARG A 279 -14.16 -21.81 5.53
N ASP A 280 -14.08 -22.09 6.82
CA ASP A 280 -13.03 -22.90 7.44
C ASP A 280 -13.18 -24.40 7.18
N ASP A 281 -14.38 -24.83 6.78
CA ASP A 281 -14.71 -26.17 6.31
C ASP A 281 -14.16 -26.50 4.91
N ASP A 282 -13.68 -25.50 4.18
CA ASP A 282 -13.26 -25.64 2.79
C ASP A 282 -11.80 -25.17 2.56
N PRO A 283 -10.84 -26.12 2.51
CA PRO A 283 -9.43 -25.83 2.28
C PRO A 283 -9.14 -25.11 0.96
N GLN A 284 -10.05 -25.14 -0.02
CA GLN A 284 -9.83 -24.45 -1.29
C GLN A 284 -9.85 -22.91 -1.16
N PHE A 285 -10.39 -22.39 -0.06
CA PHE A 285 -10.30 -20.98 0.29
C PHE A 285 -8.97 -20.60 0.97
N ASP A 286 -8.06 -21.55 1.28
CA ASP A 286 -6.75 -21.27 1.90
C ASP A 286 -5.97 -20.22 1.10
N VAL A 287 -5.98 -20.29 -0.22
CA VAL A 287 -5.31 -19.32 -1.10
C VAL A 287 -5.78 -17.88 -0.86
N ILE A 288 -7.06 -17.67 -0.56
CA ILE A 288 -7.60 -16.34 -0.22
C ILE A 288 -7.38 -16.01 1.26
N ARG A 289 -7.57 -16.99 2.15
CA ARG A 289 -7.34 -16.83 3.59
C ARG A 289 -5.90 -16.44 3.88
N ASP A 290 -4.93 -17.04 3.19
CA ASP A 290 -3.51 -16.79 3.35
C ASP A 290 -3.15 -15.37 2.91
N LEU A 291 -3.64 -14.92 1.76
CA LEU A 291 -3.45 -13.54 1.29
C LEU A 291 -4.03 -12.51 2.26
N VAL A 292 -5.27 -12.71 2.69
CA VAL A 292 -5.95 -11.79 3.61
C VAL A 292 -5.28 -11.80 4.99
N ARG A 293 -4.88 -12.98 5.47
CA ARG A 293 -4.18 -13.14 6.76
C ARG A 293 -2.82 -12.46 6.76
N GLU A 294 -1.99 -12.73 5.77
CA GLU A 294 -0.69 -12.10 5.60
C GLU A 294 -0.83 -10.57 5.54
N PHE A 295 -1.79 -10.10 4.74
CA PHE A 295 -2.10 -8.68 4.66
C PHE A 295 -2.47 -8.11 6.04
N ILE A 296 -3.35 -8.77 6.79
CA ILE A 296 -3.76 -8.32 8.13
C ILE A 296 -2.56 -8.26 9.08
N PHE A 297 -1.72 -9.30 9.14
CA PHE A 297 -0.54 -9.34 9.99
C PHE A 297 0.42 -8.19 9.69
N ARG A 298 0.67 -7.90 8.41
CA ARG A 298 1.62 -6.87 7.99
C ARG A 298 1.08 -5.45 8.10
N ASN A 299 -0.23 -5.27 8.23
CA ASN A 299 -0.84 -3.95 8.14
C ASN A 299 -1.63 -3.55 9.39
N PHE A 300 -1.94 -4.46 10.31
CA PHE A 300 -2.64 -4.16 11.55
C PHE A 300 -1.80 -4.57 12.77
N PRO A 301 -1.97 -3.91 13.92
CA PRO A 301 -1.19 -4.19 15.11
C PRO A 301 -1.69 -5.46 15.80
N ILE A 302 -1.42 -6.61 15.17
CA ILE A 302 -1.79 -7.93 15.67
C ILE A 302 -0.68 -8.43 16.58
N SER A 303 -1.04 -8.74 17.82
CA SER A 303 -0.10 -9.31 18.79
C SER A 303 0.30 -10.72 18.38
N GLU A 304 1.54 -11.09 18.69
CA GLU A 304 2.05 -12.45 18.60
C GLU A 304 1.08 -13.46 19.25
N GLY A 305 0.89 -14.61 18.61
CA GLY A 305 -0.03 -15.66 19.05
C GLY A 305 -1.52 -15.40 18.76
N SER A 306 -1.92 -14.18 18.39
CA SER A 306 -3.33 -13.88 18.08
C SER A 306 -3.80 -14.60 16.81
N ILE A 307 -4.95 -15.29 16.88
CA ILE A 307 -5.49 -16.07 15.75
C ILE A 307 -6.21 -15.17 14.74
N VAL A 308 -5.81 -15.26 13.47
CA VAL A 308 -6.47 -14.64 12.32
C VAL A 308 -6.71 -15.70 11.24
N LEU A 309 -7.96 -15.91 10.85
CA LEU A 309 -8.36 -16.91 9.84
C LEU A 309 -7.70 -18.29 10.07
N GLY A 310 -7.81 -18.78 11.32
CA GLY A 310 -7.37 -20.12 11.72
C GLY A 310 -5.87 -20.27 12.08
N ARG A 311 -5.02 -19.26 11.86
CA ARG A 311 -3.58 -19.36 12.19
C ARG A 311 -3.09 -18.24 13.13
N PRO A 312 -2.14 -18.52 14.03
CA PRO A 312 -1.56 -17.51 14.91
C PRO A 312 -0.66 -16.54 14.16
N CYS A 313 -0.62 -15.29 14.63
CA CYS A 313 0.36 -14.31 14.18
C CYS A 313 1.74 -14.69 14.72
N PRO A 314 2.75 -14.93 13.87
CA PRO A 314 4.07 -15.37 14.32
C PRO A 314 4.79 -14.30 15.16
N GLU A 315 4.61 -13.04 14.80
CA GLU A 315 5.16 -11.88 15.51
C GLU A 315 4.35 -10.63 15.17
N GLN A 316 4.53 -9.55 15.92
CA GLN A 316 3.87 -8.27 15.63
C GLN A 316 4.72 -7.42 14.68
N TYR A 317 4.19 -7.10 13.50
CA TYR A 317 4.90 -6.39 12.43
C TYR A 317 4.71 -4.87 12.41
N VAL A 318 3.58 -4.40 12.94
CA VAL A 318 3.27 -2.97 13.02
C VAL A 318 2.64 -2.63 14.37
N HIS A 319 2.72 -1.37 14.76
CA HIS A 319 2.28 -0.87 16.04
C HIS A 319 1.35 0.33 15.92
N SER A 320 0.36 0.38 16.79
CA SER A 320 -0.26 1.62 17.25
C SER A 320 0.56 2.20 18.42
N LEU A 321 0.31 3.48 18.77
CA LEU A 321 0.92 4.11 19.96
C LEU A 321 0.71 3.28 21.24
N SER A 322 -0.48 2.67 21.38
CA SER A 322 -0.82 1.85 22.54
C SER A 322 0.04 0.58 22.59
N THR A 323 0.12 -0.16 21.48
CA THR A 323 0.90 -1.40 21.42
C THR A 323 2.40 -1.16 21.54
N ALA A 324 2.93 -0.08 20.96
CA ALA A 324 4.35 0.28 21.10
C ALA A 324 4.68 0.65 22.56
N ARG A 325 3.85 1.46 23.22
CA ARG A 325 4.04 1.79 24.64
C ARG A 325 4.06 0.55 25.52
N SER A 326 3.12 -0.37 25.33
CA SER A 326 3.02 -1.57 26.14
C SER A 326 4.21 -2.52 25.95
N ARG A 327 4.72 -2.65 24.71
CA ARG A 327 5.81 -3.59 24.39
C ARG A 327 7.18 -3.06 24.79
N TYR A 328 7.44 -1.76 24.59
CA TYR A 328 8.78 -1.17 24.74
C TYR A 328 8.91 -0.27 25.98
N GLY A 329 7.88 -0.15 26.83
CA GLY A 329 7.93 0.65 28.06
C GLY A 329 8.13 2.16 27.85
N MET A 330 8.00 2.66 26.61
CA MET A 330 8.29 4.06 26.28
C MET A 330 7.19 5.02 26.69
N SER A 331 7.55 6.26 27.04
CA SER A 331 6.58 7.34 27.20
C SER A 331 5.83 7.58 25.89
N GLY A 332 4.51 7.38 25.90
CA GLY A 332 3.66 7.57 24.71
C GLY A 332 3.74 8.99 24.12
N TRP A 333 4.04 9.99 24.97
CA TRP A 333 4.28 11.36 24.51
C TRP A 333 5.61 11.50 23.75
N LYS A 334 6.71 10.98 24.32
CA LYS A 334 8.03 10.98 23.65
C LYS A 334 7.97 10.24 22.31
N LEU A 335 7.36 9.05 22.29
CA LEU A 335 7.19 8.25 21.08
C LEU A 335 6.39 9.00 20.01
N ALA A 336 5.20 9.50 20.37
CA ALA A 336 4.34 10.21 19.43
C ALA A 336 5.02 11.47 18.85
N ARG A 337 5.80 12.17 19.67
CA ARG A 337 6.59 13.33 19.25
C ARG A 337 7.69 12.96 18.27
N ARG A 338 8.43 11.88 18.54
CA ARG A 338 9.47 11.39 17.63
C ARG A 338 8.85 10.99 16.29
N LEU A 339 7.75 10.24 16.33
CA LEU A 339 6.99 9.88 15.13
C LEU A 339 6.50 11.12 14.36
N ALA A 340 6.09 12.19 15.05
CA ALA A 340 5.69 13.44 14.41
C ALA A 340 6.85 14.12 13.68
N SER A 341 8.04 14.13 14.27
CA SER A 341 9.24 14.65 13.60
C SER A 341 9.64 13.87 12.34
N MET A 342 9.19 12.62 12.23
CA MET A 342 9.40 11.73 11.07
C MET A 342 8.24 11.80 10.06
N GLY A 343 7.20 12.62 10.30
CA GLY A 343 5.99 12.68 9.46
C GLY A 343 5.03 11.49 9.61
N LEU A 344 5.22 10.66 10.64
CA LEU A 344 4.39 9.47 10.92
C LEU A 344 3.27 9.74 11.93
N ALA A 345 3.24 10.96 12.49
CA ALA A 345 2.18 11.42 13.38
C ALA A 345 1.94 12.92 13.19
N GLU A 346 0.72 13.36 13.47
CA GLU A 346 0.32 14.75 13.43
C GLU A 346 -0.20 15.18 14.79
N ARG A 347 0.01 16.46 15.12
CA ARG A 347 -0.52 17.04 16.35
C ARG A 347 -2.01 17.29 16.19
N LYS A 348 -2.81 16.91 17.19
CA LYS A 348 -4.25 17.19 17.16
C LYS A 348 -4.51 18.69 17.14
N ILE A 349 -5.59 19.10 16.46
CA ILE A 349 -6.05 20.50 16.40
C ILE A 349 -6.31 21.06 17.81
N SER A 350 -6.82 20.24 18.72
CA SER A 350 -7.03 20.61 20.13
C SER A 350 -5.74 20.89 20.91
N GLY A 351 -4.57 20.60 20.33
CA GLY A 351 -3.26 20.71 20.97
C GLY A 351 -2.98 19.64 22.03
N GLN A 352 -3.94 18.78 22.35
CA GLN A 352 -3.81 17.71 23.34
C GLN A 352 -3.59 16.35 22.66
N GLY A 353 -2.35 16.08 22.31
CA GLY A 353 -1.89 14.77 21.81
C GLY A 353 -1.64 14.70 20.31
N PHE A 354 -1.41 13.47 19.86
CA PHE A 354 -1.03 13.15 18.48
C PHE A 354 -1.96 12.10 17.88
N VAL A 355 -2.02 12.06 16.55
CA VAL A 355 -2.71 11.03 15.76
C VAL A 355 -1.69 10.46 14.78
N LEU A 356 -1.63 9.14 14.67
CA LEU A 356 -0.76 8.51 13.69
C LEU A 356 -1.33 8.67 12.28
N THR A 357 -0.46 8.92 11.31
CA THR A 357 -0.83 8.91 9.88
C THR A 357 -0.99 7.49 9.35
N GLY A 358 -0.40 6.50 10.03
CA GLY A 358 -0.55 5.07 9.78
C GLY A 358 0.02 4.21 10.91
N TYR A 359 -0.23 2.90 10.88
CA TYR A 359 0.47 1.99 11.79
C TYR A 359 1.96 1.97 11.48
N VAL A 360 2.78 1.94 12.54
CA VAL A 360 4.23 2.12 12.44
C VAL A 360 4.92 0.75 12.41
N PRO A 361 5.77 0.45 11.41
CA PRO A 361 6.57 -0.77 11.38
C PRO A 361 7.39 -1.00 12.65
N THR A 362 7.54 -2.27 13.05
CA THR A 362 8.31 -2.67 14.23
C THR A 362 9.75 -2.16 14.20
N GLU A 363 10.41 -2.19 13.03
CA GLU A 363 11.78 -1.69 12.85
C GLU A 363 11.92 -0.22 13.27
N ILE A 364 10.98 0.63 12.87
CA ILE A 364 11.00 2.06 13.23
C ILE A 364 10.82 2.23 14.75
N ILE A 365 10.00 1.39 15.38
CA ILE A 365 9.81 1.44 16.84
C ILE A 365 11.08 0.98 17.56
N ASN A 366 11.77 -0.04 17.06
CA ASN A 366 13.04 -0.53 17.58
C ASN A 366 14.14 0.54 17.49
N ASP A 367 14.24 1.23 16.34
CA ASP A 367 15.18 2.34 16.15
C ASP A 367 14.92 3.46 17.15
N ILE A 368 13.66 3.84 17.35
CA ILE A 368 13.28 4.87 18.32
C ILE A 368 13.57 4.43 19.75
N ALA A 369 13.31 3.17 20.10
CA ALA A 369 13.61 2.64 21.43
C ALA A 369 15.12 2.69 21.71
N THR A 370 15.92 2.24 20.74
CA THR A 370 17.39 2.27 20.81
C THR A 370 17.92 3.70 20.95
N ASP A 371 17.39 4.63 20.14
CA ASP A 371 17.72 6.06 20.26
C ASP A 371 17.40 6.57 21.68
N PHE A 372 16.23 6.23 22.23
CA PHE A 372 15.78 6.70 23.54
C PHE A 372 16.69 6.23 24.68
N ASP A 373 17.19 5.00 24.62
CA ASP A 373 18.12 4.44 25.61
C ASP A 373 19.48 5.15 25.57
N ALA A 374 19.89 5.67 24.42
CA ALA A 374 21.13 6.43 24.25
C ALA A 374 21.03 7.92 24.62
N LEU A 375 19.82 8.45 24.83
CA LEU A 375 19.63 9.90 25.03
C LEU A 375 20.27 10.39 26.34
N LEU A 376 21.07 11.44 26.22
CA LEU A 376 21.71 12.12 27.34
C LEU A 376 20.93 13.39 27.71
N ASN A 377 20.73 13.62 29.01
CA ASN A 377 20.27 14.92 29.49
C ASN A 377 21.40 15.97 29.36
N ALA A 378 21.10 17.26 29.57
CA ALA A 378 22.10 18.33 29.46
C ALA A 378 23.34 18.17 30.36
N THR A 379 23.21 17.51 31.52
CA THR A 379 24.35 17.27 32.42
C THR A 379 25.27 16.19 31.85
N ASP A 380 24.70 15.05 31.43
CA ASP A 380 25.46 13.95 30.85
C ASP A 380 26.05 14.34 29.49
N ALA A 381 25.32 15.09 28.67
CA ALA A 381 25.81 15.63 27.40
C ALA A 381 26.97 16.63 27.61
N GLY A 382 26.89 17.46 28.66
CA GLY A 382 28.00 18.33 29.06
C GLY A 382 29.25 17.50 29.42
N ARG A 383 29.10 16.50 30.30
CA ARG A 383 30.19 15.56 30.64
C ARG A 383 30.73 14.85 29.40
N TYR A 384 29.87 14.46 28.47
CA TYR A 384 30.26 13.84 27.20
C TYR A 384 31.13 14.76 26.34
N LEU A 385 30.76 16.04 26.20
CA LEU A 385 31.57 17.01 25.44
C LEU A 385 32.79 17.54 26.19
N GLY A 386 32.85 17.38 27.52
CA GLY A 386 33.85 17.98 28.39
C GLY A 386 33.53 19.42 28.80
N VAL A 387 32.26 19.82 28.77
CA VAL A 387 31.80 21.17 29.14
C VAL A 387 30.80 21.14 30.30
N GLU A 388 30.66 22.26 31.01
CA GLU A 388 29.64 22.36 32.04
C GLU A 388 28.21 22.39 31.47
N ARG A 389 27.22 21.97 32.28
CA ARG A 389 25.80 21.92 31.90
C ARG A 389 25.28 23.24 31.31
N PHE A 390 25.67 24.38 31.87
CA PHE A 390 25.20 25.68 31.37
C PHE A 390 25.70 25.96 29.94
N MET A 391 26.88 25.44 29.57
CA MET A 391 27.45 25.60 28.24
C MET A 391 26.64 24.84 27.19
N MET A 392 26.02 23.71 27.55
CA MET A 392 25.09 23.01 26.64
C MET A 392 23.94 23.92 26.20
N ALA A 393 23.33 24.67 27.12
CA ALA A 393 22.28 25.62 26.78
C ALA A 393 22.78 26.73 25.84
N LYS A 394 24.00 27.22 26.08
CA LYS A 394 24.64 28.25 25.24
C LYS A 394 25.02 27.76 23.85
N LEU A 395 25.45 26.50 23.70
CA LEU A 395 25.73 25.88 22.39
C LEU A 395 24.44 25.51 21.64
N THR A 396 23.38 25.17 22.36
CA THR A 396 22.09 24.79 21.78
C THR A 396 21.32 25.99 21.22
N LYS A 397 21.30 27.12 21.95
CA LYS A 397 20.54 28.33 21.57
C LYS A 397 20.85 28.84 20.14
N PRO A 398 22.11 28.91 19.67
CA PRO A 398 22.45 29.28 18.29
C PRO A 398 22.37 28.11 17.30
N GLY A 399 21.97 26.90 17.71
CA GLY A 399 21.89 25.71 16.86
C GLY A 399 23.23 25.03 16.57
N LEU A 400 24.26 25.25 17.39
CA LEU A 400 25.56 24.57 17.22
C LEU A 400 25.47 23.09 17.60
N VAL A 401 24.68 22.79 18.63
CA VAL A 401 24.31 21.43 19.05
C VAL A 401 22.79 21.30 18.97
N GLU A 402 22.31 20.27 18.27
CA GLU A 402 20.89 20.03 18.09
C GLU A 402 20.28 19.30 19.30
N LYS A 403 19.06 19.66 19.66
CA LYS A 403 18.25 18.88 20.61
C LYS A 403 17.59 17.77 19.84
N TYR A 404 17.54 16.57 20.42
CA TYR A 404 16.76 15.48 19.85
C TYR A 404 15.26 15.81 19.78
N PHE A 405 14.80 16.63 20.72
CA PHE A 405 13.43 17.09 20.85
C PHE A 405 13.35 18.62 20.70
N ASP A 406 12.83 19.12 19.58
CA ASP A 406 12.69 20.56 19.34
C ASP A 406 11.38 21.15 19.90
N GLU A 407 11.34 21.47 21.20
CA GLU A 407 10.23 22.22 21.83
C GLU A 407 10.84 23.26 22.77
N LYS A 408 10.07 24.34 23.00
CA LYS A 408 10.50 25.47 23.83
C LYS A 408 10.55 25.15 25.33
N ASN A 409 9.70 24.23 25.83
CA ASN A 409 9.48 24.03 27.27
C ASN A 409 9.89 22.65 27.81
N ALA A 410 10.41 21.75 26.96
CA ALA A 410 10.85 20.42 27.39
C ALA A 410 12.32 20.45 27.87
N SER A 411 12.66 19.63 28.86
CA SER A 411 14.06 19.41 29.22
C SER A 411 14.83 18.90 28.01
N PRO A 412 15.96 19.54 27.63
CA PRO A 412 16.68 19.19 26.42
C PRO A 412 17.35 17.82 26.60
N MET A 413 17.15 16.97 25.59
CA MET A 413 17.82 15.69 25.43
C MET A 413 18.69 15.73 24.17
N TYR A 414 19.83 15.05 24.23
CA TYR A 414 20.85 15.04 23.20
C TYR A 414 21.19 13.60 22.84
N HIS A 415 21.33 13.32 21.55
CA HIS A 415 21.82 12.02 21.10
C HIS A 415 23.35 12.07 20.94
N PRO A 416 24.12 11.06 21.39
CA PRO A 416 25.58 11.02 21.27
C PRO A 416 26.07 11.30 19.84
N ARG A 417 25.41 10.74 18.82
CA ARG A 417 25.70 11.01 17.40
C ARG A 417 25.74 12.51 17.05
N ASP A 418 24.81 13.29 17.60
CA ASP A 418 24.72 14.73 17.28
C ASP A 418 25.82 15.52 18.01
N LEU A 419 26.18 15.07 19.22
CA LEU A 419 27.34 15.58 19.98
C LEU A 419 28.66 15.27 19.26
N ASP A 420 28.81 14.05 18.76
CA ASP A 420 29.96 13.64 17.96
C ASP A 420 30.02 14.41 16.64
N GLY A 421 28.88 14.65 16.00
CA GLY A 421 28.78 15.49 14.80
C GLY A 421 29.26 16.92 15.06
N PHE A 422 28.89 17.50 16.20
CA PHE A 422 29.39 18.82 16.63
C PHE A 422 30.91 18.82 16.86
N ILE A 423 31.44 17.84 17.59
CA ILE A 423 32.89 17.70 17.81
C ILE A 423 33.63 17.44 16.48
N GLY A 424 33.05 16.64 15.59
CA GLY A 424 33.60 16.36 14.26
C GLY A 424 33.75 17.63 13.42
N LYS A 425 32.80 18.58 13.50
CA LYS A 425 32.93 19.90 12.85
C LYS A 425 34.14 20.69 13.35
N LEU A 426 34.47 20.59 14.63
CA LEU A 426 35.66 21.22 15.23
C LEU A 426 36.94 20.46 14.86
N ARG A 427 36.94 19.12 14.94
CA ARG A 427 38.09 18.28 14.52
C ARG A 427 38.47 18.52 13.06
N ALA A 428 37.49 18.71 12.19
CA ALA A 428 37.71 19.03 10.78
C ALA A 428 38.39 20.40 10.53
N ARG A 429 38.66 21.19 11.59
CA ARG A 429 39.42 22.45 11.53
C ARG A 429 40.84 22.32 12.07
N ILE A 430 41.24 21.13 12.55
CA ILE A 430 42.58 20.96 13.12
C ILE A 430 43.64 21.02 12.01
N GLU A 431 44.62 21.90 12.18
CA GLU A 431 45.80 22.01 11.31
C GLU A 431 47.06 21.48 12.02
N ARG A 432 48.01 20.92 11.25
CA ARG A 432 49.29 20.39 11.74
C ARG A 432 50.43 21.39 11.61
N SER A 433 50.17 22.66 11.88
CA SER A 433 51.16 23.75 11.75
C SER A 433 51.66 24.22 13.11
N GLU A 434 52.87 24.78 13.17
CA GLU A 434 53.35 25.50 14.35
C GLU A 434 52.72 26.90 14.36
N ALA A 435 51.71 27.09 15.20
CA ALA A 435 51.13 28.39 15.48
C ALA A 435 51.57 28.88 16.87
N ALA A 436 51.91 30.16 16.96
CA ALA A 436 52.18 30.84 18.22
C ALA A 436 50.86 31.34 18.86
N ASP A 437 50.89 31.55 20.19
CA ASP A 437 49.79 32.12 20.99
C ASP A 437 48.49 31.29 20.95
N LEU A 438 48.63 29.97 21.14
CA LEU A 438 47.55 29.00 21.17
C LEU A 438 46.91 28.93 22.56
N LEU A 439 45.62 29.26 22.63
CA LEU A 439 44.82 29.20 23.86
C LEU A 439 43.62 28.30 23.66
N ASP A 440 43.14 27.66 24.73
CA ASP A 440 41.86 26.96 24.68
C ASP A 440 40.71 27.94 24.38
N ILE A 441 39.63 27.43 23.78
CA ILE A 441 38.53 28.29 23.32
C ILE A 441 37.93 29.11 24.46
N ALA A 442 37.85 28.58 25.68
CA ALA A 442 37.31 29.29 26.83
C ALA A 442 38.24 30.43 27.28
N THR A 443 39.54 30.18 27.42
CA THR A 443 40.54 31.20 27.74
C THR A 443 40.63 32.27 26.66
N ALA A 444 40.59 31.88 25.38
CA ALA A 444 40.57 32.82 24.25
C ALA A 444 39.33 33.72 24.30
N SER A 445 38.15 33.13 24.59
CA SER A 445 36.87 33.82 24.79
C SER A 445 36.96 34.90 25.88
N HIS A 446 37.57 34.61 27.03
CA HIS A 446 37.82 35.60 28.07
C HIS A 446 38.76 36.73 27.62
N ARG A 447 39.85 36.41 26.90
CA ARG A 447 40.83 37.40 26.41
C ARG A 447 40.26 38.38 25.38
N VAL A 448 39.29 37.94 24.58
CA VAL A 448 38.60 38.79 23.59
C VAL A 448 37.26 39.33 24.06
N ARG A 449 36.84 39.00 25.30
CA ARG A 449 35.58 39.43 25.93
C ARG A 449 34.32 39.08 25.11
N ILE A 450 34.31 37.93 24.45
CA ILE A 450 33.15 37.42 23.69
C ILE A 450 32.72 36.08 24.28
N PRO A 451 31.42 35.81 24.45
CA PRO A 451 30.94 34.53 24.96
C PRO A 451 31.46 33.31 24.18
N THR A 452 31.78 32.22 24.87
CA THR A 452 32.41 31.03 24.29
C THR A 452 31.64 30.46 23.10
N GLU A 453 30.32 30.35 23.21
CA GLU A 453 29.43 29.89 22.14
C GLU A 453 29.53 30.76 20.89
N ARG A 454 29.72 32.07 21.07
CA ARG A 454 29.88 33.01 19.96
C ARG A 454 31.25 32.89 19.32
N VAL A 455 32.29 32.64 20.12
CA VAL A 455 33.64 32.31 19.60
C VAL A 455 33.59 31.01 18.78
N VAL A 456 32.92 29.97 19.26
CA VAL A 456 32.72 28.72 18.51
C VAL A 456 31.98 28.95 17.20
N GLU A 457 30.91 29.76 17.21
CA GLU A 457 30.19 30.14 16.00
C GLU A 457 31.11 30.86 14.99
N ILE A 458 31.92 31.82 15.46
CA ILE A 458 32.89 32.55 14.63
C ILE A 458 33.93 31.58 14.04
N ILE A 459 34.45 30.65 14.84
CA ILE A 459 35.41 29.62 14.41
C ILE A 459 34.81 28.78 13.28
N LEU A 460 33.61 28.23 13.49
CA LEU A 460 32.96 27.34 12.53
C LEU A 460 32.56 28.10 11.26
N ARG A 461 31.94 29.28 11.40
CA ARG A 461 31.52 30.14 10.28
C ARG A 461 32.71 30.56 9.41
N ASN A 462 33.79 31.03 10.04
CA ASN A 462 34.96 31.52 9.32
C ASN A 462 35.97 30.41 9.01
N ARG A 463 35.66 29.16 9.36
CA ARG A 463 36.55 27.98 9.27
C ARG A 463 37.95 28.28 9.81
N LEU A 464 38.03 28.86 11.01
CA LEU A 464 39.31 29.22 11.60
C LEU A 464 40.12 27.95 11.92
N PRO A 465 41.45 27.96 11.70
CA PRO A 465 42.31 26.87 12.11
C PRO A 465 42.21 26.61 13.61
N LEU A 466 42.08 25.34 13.98
CA LEU A 466 42.20 24.86 15.34
C LEU A 466 43.44 23.99 15.48
N TYR A 467 43.84 23.78 16.72
CA TYR A 467 44.97 22.93 17.09
C TYR A 467 44.54 22.07 18.27
N ALA A 468 45.02 20.83 18.35
CA ALA A 468 44.79 19.98 19.51
C ALA A 468 45.98 19.01 19.67
N PRO A 469 46.26 18.54 20.89
CA PRO A 469 47.35 17.58 21.13
C PRO A 469 47.18 16.29 20.33
N ASP A 470 45.96 15.73 20.31
CA ASP A 470 45.60 14.58 19.48
C ASP A 470 44.37 14.91 18.62
N PRO A 471 44.53 15.06 17.30
CA PRO A 471 43.43 15.39 16.40
C PRO A 471 42.29 14.37 16.38
N THR A 472 42.56 13.10 16.70
CA THR A 472 41.59 12.01 16.58
C THR A 472 40.70 11.87 17.81
N THR A 473 41.24 12.15 19.00
CA THR A 473 40.54 11.99 20.27
C THR A 473 40.10 13.30 20.91
N ALA A 474 40.55 14.45 20.41
CA ALA A 474 40.24 15.78 20.94
C ALA A 474 38.76 15.99 21.27
N ARG A 475 38.47 16.39 22.52
CA ARG A 475 37.18 16.85 23.00
C ARG A 475 37.14 18.38 23.05
N PHE A 476 36.00 18.95 23.45
CA PHE A 476 35.81 20.40 23.42
C PHE A 476 36.91 21.19 24.15
N PRO A 477 37.38 20.79 25.35
CA PRO A 477 38.43 21.50 26.08
C PRO A 477 39.81 21.40 25.45
N ASP A 478 40.04 20.50 24.49
CA ASP A 478 41.35 20.24 23.89
C ASP A 478 41.62 21.14 22.69
N PHE A 479 40.57 21.72 22.09
CA PHE A 479 40.73 22.63 20.96
C PHE A 479 41.41 23.92 21.41
N ARG A 480 42.42 24.31 20.65
CA ARG A 480 43.20 25.53 20.80
C ARG A 480 43.02 26.39 19.55
N VAL A 481 43.04 27.70 19.72
CA VAL A 481 42.93 28.69 18.64
C VAL A 481 44.00 29.76 18.84
N SER A 482 44.58 30.26 17.74
CA SER A 482 45.51 31.38 17.80
C SER A 482 44.76 32.65 18.17
N LEU A 483 45.14 33.29 19.28
CA LEU A 483 44.51 34.52 19.75
C LEU A 483 44.70 35.68 18.75
N ALA A 484 45.84 35.73 18.04
CA ALA A 484 46.11 36.71 17.01
C ALA A 484 45.11 36.61 15.84
N VAL A 485 44.94 35.42 15.28
CA VAL A 485 43.99 35.15 14.18
C VAL A 485 42.56 35.42 14.64
N LEU A 486 42.21 35.00 15.85
CA LEU A 486 40.88 35.20 16.41
C LEU A 486 40.56 36.69 16.56
N ARG A 487 41.49 37.51 17.06
CA ARG A 487 41.34 38.97 17.20
C ARG A 487 41.16 39.66 15.85
N GLU A 488 41.92 39.24 14.83
CA GLU A 488 41.79 39.79 13.48
C GLU A 488 40.37 39.57 12.95
N VAL A 489 39.86 38.34 13.06
CA VAL A 489 38.53 37.98 12.56
C VAL A 489 37.45 38.71 13.34
N ILE A 490 37.55 38.74 14.68
CA ILE A 490 36.59 39.43 15.56
C ILE A 490 36.51 40.93 15.26
N ALA A 491 37.65 41.59 15.02
CA ALA A 491 37.67 43.03 14.70
C ALA A 491 36.88 43.38 13.43
N THR A 492 36.48 42.35 12.68
CA THR A 492 35.84 42.43 11.38
C THR A 492 34.57 41.58 11.32
N ASP A 493 34.17 41.01 12.47
CA ASP A 493 32.96 40.20 12.58
C ASP A 493 31.76 41.12 12.72
N HIS A 494 30.87 41.07 11.73
CA HIS A 494 29.64 41.83 11.74
C HIS A 494 28.51 40.83 11.67
N HIS A 495 27.86 40.58 12.82
CA HIS A 495 26.87 39.54 13.09
C HIS A 495 26.31 38.80 11.85
N GLY A 496 26.81 37.59 11.58
CA GLY A 496 26.29 36.75 10.50
C GLY A 496 26.94 36.96 9.14
N THR A 497 27.97 37.81 9.04
CA THR A 497 28.67 38.07 7.79
C THR A 497 30.10 37.51 7.77
N VAL A 498 30.66 37.39 6.56
CA VAL A 498 32.03 36.94 6.31
C VAL A 498 32.69 37.91 5.34
N ARG A 499 33.93 38.32 5.63
CA ARG A 499 34.71 39.18 4.72
C ARG A 499 34.88 38.51 3.36
N PRO A 500 34.80 39.23 2.24
CA PRO A 500 34.97 38.64 0.91
C PRO A 500 36.30 37.88 0.73
N THR A 501 37.39 38.36 1.32
CA THR A 501 38.70 37.68 1.30
C THR A 501 38.65 36.34 2.01
N ARG A 502 38.00 36.28 3.18
CA ARG A 502 37.83 35.04 3.92
C ARG A 502 36.87 34.09 3.22
N ALA A 503 35.77 34.60 2.65
CA ALA A 503 34.84 33.82 1.84
C ALA A 503 35.54 33.18 0.63
N ALA A 504 36.47 33.90 -0.01
CA ALA A 504 37.29 33.39 -1.10
C ALA A 504 38.14 32.18 -0.66
N THR A 505 38.83 32.30 0.49
CA THR A 505 39.57 31.19 1.11
C THR A 505 38.65 30.01 1.44
N ILE A 506 37.49 30.26 2.06
CA ILE A 506 36.53 29.22 2.47
C ILE A 506 36.00 28.43 1.29
N LEU A 507 35.67 29.11 0.19
CA LEU A 507 35.11 28.50 -1.02
C LEU A 507 36.20 27.99 -1.99
N GLY A 508 37.48 28.22 -1.70
CA GLY A 508 38.59 27.80 -2.57
C GLY A 508 38.58 28.50 -3.93
N VAL A 509 38.14 29.76 -3.98
CA VAL A 509 38.06 30.57 -5.19
C VAL A 509 38.78 31.89 -5.01
N ASN A 510 39.04 32.59 -6.10
CA ASN A 510 39.68 33.91 -6.04
C ASN A 510 38.68 34.99 -5.58
N ILE A 511 39.20 36.11 -5.06
CA ILE A 511 38.39 37.23 -4.55
C ILE A 511 37.49 37.87 -5.62
N ARG A 512 37.90 37.85 -6.89
CA ARG A 512 37.11 38.39 -8.01
C ARG A 512 35.84 37.56 -8.23
N THR A 513 35.94 36.25 -8.03
CA THR A 513 34.80 35.32 -8.10
C THR A 513 33.77 35.64 -7.03
N ILE A 514 34.21 35.85 -5.77
CA ILE A 514 33.30 36.24 -4.68
C ILE A 514 32.59 37.56 -4.99
N ARG A 515 33.31 38.57 -5.50
CA ARG A 515 32.70 39.85 -5.90
C ARG A 515 31.67 39.65 -7.01
N SER A 516 32.00 38.89 -8.06
CA SER A 516 31.06 38.58 -9.13
C SER A 516 29.82 37.82 -8.64
N LEU A 517 29.98 36.89 -7.69
CA LEU A 517 28.86 36.17 -7.08
C LEU A 517 27.96 37.10 -6.26
N MET A 518 28.53 38.09 -5.57
CA MET A 518 27.77 39.10 -4.85
C MET A 518 27.09 40.09 -5.80
N ASP A 519 27.74 40.50 -6.89
CA ASP A 519 27.20 41.45 -7.87
C ASP A 519 26.04 40.85 -8.67
N THR A 520 26.13 39.56 -8.98
CA THR A 520 25.05 38.80 -9.65
C THR A 520 23.92 38.38 -8.71
N GLY A 521 24.04 38.63 -7.41
CA GLY A 521 23.06 38.25 -6.40
C GLY A 521 23.01 36.75 -6.08
N VAL A 522 23.83 35.91 -6.73
CA VAL A 522 23.94 34.47 -6.45
C VAL A 522 24.40 34.22 -5.01
N LEU A 523 25.27 35.09 -4.51
CA LEU A 523 25.74 35.09 -3.12
C LEU A 523 25.28 36.36 -2.43
N GLU A 524 24.27 36.24 -1.58
CA GLU A 524 23.69 37.37 -0.83
C GLU A 524 24.76 38.13 -0.02
N SER A 525 24.74 39.46 -0.10
CA SER A 525 25.72 40.33 0.55
C SER A 525 25.05 41.39 1.41
N CYS A 526 25.69 41.78 2.51
CA CYS A 526 25.24 42.84 3.42
C CYS A 526 26.19 44.04 3.35
N ASN A 527 25.64 45.25 3.31
CA ASN A 527 26.42 46.48 3.47
C ASN A 527 26.65 46.72 4.96
N ILE A 528 27.91 46.77 5.38
CA ILE A 528 28.28 47.01 6.78
C ILE A 528 29.18 48.23 6.89
N GLU A 529 28.90 49.06 7.88
CA GLU A 529 29.79 50.14 8.32
C GLU A 529 30.87 49.57 9.25
N GLU A 530 32.14 49.67 8.84
CA GLU A 530 33.24 49.19 9.67
C GLU A 530 33.51 50.14 10.83
N VAL A 531 33.31 49.66 12.07
CA VAL A 531 33.47 50.45 13.31
C VAL A 531 34.81 51.19 13.41
N LYS A 532 35.91 50.60 12.92
CA LYS A 532 37.24 51.22 12.99
C LYS A 532 37.51 52.27 11.91
N SER A 533 36.89 52.14 10.74
CA SER A 533 37.23 52.96 9.57
C SER A 533 36.10 53.91 9.13
N GLY A 534 34.87 53.72 9.65
CA GLY A 534 33.67 54.44 9.22
C GLY A 534 33.25 54.14 7.78
N ARG A 535 33.90 53.19 7.10
CA ARG A 535 33.65 52.90 5.69
C ARG A 535 32.56 51.86 5.53
N MET A 536 31.61 52.15 4.64
CA MET A 536 30.65 51.17 4.15
C MET A 536 31.35 50.15 3.25
N ARG A 537 31.21 48.86 3.58
CA ARG A 537 31.78 47.75 2.82
C ARG A 537 30.76 46.62 2.64
N ARG A 538 30.85 45.90 1.51
CA ARG A 538 30.03 44.71 1.23
C ARG A 538 30.68 43.44 1.79
N TYR A 539 29.94 42.74 2.63
CA TYR A 539 30.31 41.47 3.21
C TYR A 539 29.38 40.36 2.72
N VAL A 540 29.84 39.12 2.75
CA VAL A 540 29.03 37.95 2.37
C VAL A 540 28.12 37.55 3.53
N CYS A 541 26.83 37.29 3.27
CA CYS A 541 25.94 36.66 4.26
C CYS A 541 26.34 35.20 4.47
N ALA A 542 26.60 34.79 5.72
CA ALA A 542 27.10 33.46 6.02
C ALA A 542 26.12 32.34 5.65
N ASN A 543 24.82 32.55 5.87
CA ASN A 543 23.77 31.60 5.49
C ASN A 543 23.69 31.43 3.96
N ALA A 544 23.91 32.50 3.21
CA ALA A 544 23.99 32.41 1.75
C ALA A 544 25.24 31.66 1.30
N MET A 545 26.38 31.89 1.95
CA MET A 545 27.61 31.14 1.68
C MET A 545 27.47 29.65 1.96
N GLU A 546 26.80 29.26 3.05
CA GLU A 546 26.56 27.85 3.35
C GLU A 546 25.64 27.20 2.31
N ARG A 547 24.50 27.84 1.99
CA ARG A 547 23.59 27.40 0.90
C ARG A 547 24.32 27.26 -0.42
N PHE A 548 25.18 28.22 -0.76
CA PHE A 548 25.99 28.20 -1.96
C PHE A 548 26.95 27.00 -1.97
N SER A 549 27.67 26.75 -0.87
CA SER A 549 28.62 25.62 -0.80
C SER A 549 27.96 24.24 -0.93
N LYS A 550 26.69 24.11 -0.54
CA LYS A 550 25.88 22.88 -0.65
C LYS A 550 25.30 22.66 -2.04
N SER A 551 25.05 23.74 -2.79
CA SER A 551 24.40 23.69 -4.11
C SER A 551 25.36 23.85 -5.28
N HIS A 552 26.54 24.43 -5.06
CA HIS A 552 27.51 24.77 -6.09
C HIS A 552 28.90 24.22 -5.76
N ILE A 553 29.72 24.07 -6.79
CA ILE A 553 31.10 23.59 -6.71
C ILE A 553 31.96 24.29 -7.76
N SER A 554 33.19 24.68 -7.39
CA SER A 554 34.14 25.26 -8.33
C SER A 554 34.80 24.17 -9.16
N VAL A 555 35.22 24.50 -10.39
CA VAL A 555 35.92 23.55 -11.26
C VAL A 555 37.23 23.07 -10.64
N VAL A 556 37.88 23.90 -9.83
CA VAL A 556 39.09 23.54 -9.08
C VAL A 556 38.77 22.47 -8.05
N ALA A 557 37.69 22.64 -7.28
CA ALA A 557 37.28 21.64 -6.30
C ALA A 557 36.83 20.31 -6.95
N LEU A 558 36.14 20.38 -8.09
CA LEU A 558 35.80 19.21 -8.91
C LEU A 558 37.06 18.47 -9.37
N ALA A 559 38.04 19.21 -9.90
CA ALA A 559 39.29 18.66 -10.40
C ALA A 559 40.12 17.98 -9.30
N THR A 560 40.17 18.58 -8.10
CA THR A 560 40.79 17.95 -6.93
C THR A 560 40.09 16.64 -6.56
N ALA A 561 38.76 16.60 -6.60
CA ALA A 561 37.99 15.40 -6.27
C ALA A 561 38.14 14.29 -7.32
N SER A 562 38.27 14.66 -8.60
CA SER A 562 38.44 13.71 -9.71
C SER A 562 39.89 13.31 -9.97
N GLY A 563 40.87 13.94 -9.30
CA GLY A 563 42.29 13.76 -9.54
C GLY A 563 42.78 14.32 -10.88
N ARG A 564 41.99 15.20 -11.52
CA ARG A 564 42.29 15.80 -12.83
C ARG A 564 42.83 17.21 -12.71
N LEU A 565 43.37 17.74 -13.81
CA LEU A 565 43.72 19.16 -13.91
C LEU A 565 42.46 20.02 -14.10
N PRO A 566 42.37 21.21 -13.48
CA PRO A 566 41.17 22.07 -13.59
C PRO A 566 40.73 22.42 -15.01
N GLY A 567 41.69 22.60 -15.94
CA GLY A 567 41.38 22.86 -17.35
C GLY A 567 40.75 21.66 -18.06
N VAL A 568 41.22 20.44 -17.76
CA VAL A 568 40.66 19.20 -18.31
C VAL A 568 39.26 18.95 -17.75
N GLU A 569 39.08 19.15 -16.44
CA GLU A 569 37.76 19.03 -15.81
C GLU A 569 36.76 20.02 -16.41
N ALA A 570 37.17 21.27 -16.67
CA ALA A 570 36.30 22.27 -17.28
C ALA A 570 35.77 21.83 -18.65
N VAL A 571 36.64 21.32 -19.52
CA VAL A 571 36.26 20.84 -20.86
C VAL A 571 35.28 19.68 -20.76
N ILE A 572 35.58 18.68 -19.92
CA ILE A 572 34.71 17.51 -19.75
C ILE A 572 33.30 17.90 -19.30
N GLN A 573 33.17 18.80 -18.34
CA GLN A 573 31.86 19.19 -17.84
C GLN A 573 31.06 20.00 -18.88
N LEU A 574 31.74 20.85 -19.65
CA LEU A 574 31.12 21.58 -20.77
C LEU A 574 30.67 20.64 -21.89
N ASP A 575 31.48 19.64 -22.26
CA ASP A 575 31.14 18.64 -23.27
C ASP A 575 29.96 17.75 -22.85
N ARG A 576 29.78 17.57 -21.53
CA ARG A 576 28.62 16.90 -20.94
C ARG A 576 27.37 17.77 -20.85
N GLY A 577 27.46 19.02 -21.32
CA GLY A 577 26.35 19.98 -21.33
C GLY A 577 26.12 20.72 -20.02
N ALA A 578 27.01 20.60 -19.03
CA ALA A 578 26.90 21.35 -17.78
C ALA A 578 27.16 22.84 -18.03
N GLN A 579 26.27 23.71 -17.57
CA GLN A 579 26.43 25.16 -17.74
C GLN A 579 27.03 25.81 -16.50
N PRO A 580 28.17 26.52 -16.63
CA PRO A 580 28.73 27.26 -15.51
C PRO A 580 27.90 28.51 -15.22
N LEU A 581 27.99 29.02 -14.00
CA LEU A 581 27.38 30.29 -13.63
C LEU A 581 27.92 31.44 -14.52
N PRO A 582 27.06 32.36 -14.99
CA PRO A 582 27.46 33.48 -15.85
C PRO A 582 28.18 34.55 -15.03
N LEU A 583 29.44 34.29 -14.67
CA LEU A 583 30.28 35.18 -13.88
C LEU A 583 31.24 35.97 -14.78
N GLY A 584 31.69 37.13 -14.27
CA GLY A 584 32.55 38.04 -15.03
C GLY A 584 33.92 37.45 -15.42
N PRO A 585 34.64 38.12 -16.33
CA PRO A 585 35.94 37.65 -16.82
C PRO A 585 36.94 37.49 -15.68
N ARG A 586 37.69 36.37 -15.68
CA ARG A 586 38.67 35.96 -14.64
C ARG A 586 38.08 35.46 -13.30
N ALA A 587 36.76 35.27 -13.22
CA ALA A 587 36.17 34.47 -12.15
C ALA A 587 36.53 32.98 -12.33
N ASN A 588 36.64 32.24 -11.23
CA ASN A 588 36.69 30.78 -11.28
C ASN A 588 35.38 30.25 -11.88
N MET A 589 35.48 29.21 -12.70
CA MET A 589 34.32 28.51 -13.23
C MET A 589 33.62 27.74 -12.10
N ILE A 590 32.30 27.91 -11.97
CA ILE A 590 31.48 27.32 -10.91
C ILE A 590 30.25 26.68 -11.55
N PHE A 591 29.92 25.47 -11.11
CA PHE A 591 28.75 24.71 -11.55
C PHE A 591 27.79 24.48 -10.39
N ARG A 592 26.53 24.18 -10.72
CA ARG A 592 25.61 23.56 -9.74
C ARG A 592 25.99 22.10 -9.57
N ARG A 593 25.97 21.62 -8.33
CA ARG A 593 26.33 20.23 -8.01
C ARG A 593 25.42 19.22 -8.69
N SER A 594 24.13 19.51 -8.82
CA SER A 594 23.15 18.66 -9.52
C SER A 594 23.49 18.40 -10.99
N ASP A 595 24.35 19.22 -11.58
CA ASP A 595 24.61 19.19 -13.01
C ASP A 595 25.94 18.44 -13.31
N VAL A 596 26.75 18.15 -12.29
CA VAL A 596 28.14 17.67 -12.43
C VAL A 596 28.56 16.57 -11.45
N LEU A 597 27.77 16.29 -10.41
CA LEU A 597 27.92 15.19 -9.44
C LEU A 597 26.66 14.33 -9.47
#